data_AF-A0A9P0M1V0-F1
#
_entry.id   AF-A0A9P0M1V0-F1
#
_cell.length_a   1.000
_cell.length_b   1.000
_cell.length_c   1.000
_cell.angle_alpha   90.00
_cell.angle_beta   90.00
_cell.angle_gamma   90.00
#
_symmetry.space_group_name_H-M   'P 1'
#
loop_
_entity.id
_entity.type
_entity.pdbx_description
1 polymer ?
#
loop_
_entity_poly.entity_id
_entity_poly.type
_entity_poly.pdbx_seq_one_letter_code
_entity_poly.pdbx_strand_id
1 'polypeptide(L)'
;MREDNKMDLNVNPKLEKVLQKLLEPDFKIKNEVYLNQLISHITDQSATALDSKSIDKENRSYYVSWLKAAIEKWDMVSLPRQNFLTFGLHLAAFICTNEQTFVRLNCENVFERLAAIANKFNSPSVKLAKIKLLTAFLEHKSGLQWVISTNSWNDVLTTALNCPTVYISKEACLFLTRLLEKSIDMNEAFCSNIMYLILIPLKVEKTGIDEESYYMSLKPSLQLISNILELLLQRATVNCVVTKKILAKFNVERHLAEMKSTQNKNVFFNVYSILHLIGFFELLFKFGGLQEPLDIQKISQPSMKYCGITEKFAESLSNPQMLCFLGNSLRYWSHIRDKMTPGESNGSIPMQFENQLMILQLLPVAMISMRLINPNPDNLSGNDDIRDMFFTKIIKNSLPNTFRVVYKWKARFPNQTSFSDASMGLKYFLHSKQHYSRDVANTAFQMLLYTLR
;
A
#
# COMPACT_ATOMS: atom_id res chain seq x y z
N MET A 1 47.48 31.19 -15.43
CA MET A 1 46.34 32.00 -14.95
C MET A 1 45.08 31.41 -15.54
N ARG A 2 44.22 30.86 -14.68
CA ARG A 2 42.91 30.30 -15.07
C ARG A 2 41.93 31.46 -15.14
N GLU A 3 41.34 31.69 -16.31
CA GLU A 3 40.12 32.49 -16.40
C GLU A 3 38.95 31.59 -16.01
N ASP A 4 38.42 31.83 -14.82
CA ASP A 4 37.15 31.27 -14.37
C ASP A 4 36.04 31.79 -15.28
N ASN A 5 35.50 30.88 -16.08
CA ASN A 5 34.31 31.09 -16.88
C ASN A 5 33.12 31.26 -15.92
N LYS A 6 32.82 32.49 -15.51
CA LYS A 6 31.55 32.84 -14.86
C LYS A 6 30.44 32.64 -15.89
N MET A 7 29.81 31.47 -15.84
CA MET A 7 28.49 31.28 -16.44
C MET A 7 27.51 32.20 -15.71
N ASP A 8 27.07 33.26 -16.37
CA ASP A 8 25.92 34.06 -15.95
C ASP A 8 24.66 33.18 -15.99
N LEU A 9 24.33 32.58 -14.86
CA LEU A 9 23.14 31.77 -14.67
C LEU A 9 21.96 32.71 -14.39
N ASN A 10 20.90 32.68 -15.20
CA ASN A 10 19.70 33.51 -15.00
C ASN A 10 18.76 32.88 -13.95
N VAL A 11 19.31 32.64 -12.76
CA VAL A 11 18.60 32.07 -11.61
C VAL A 11 17.80 33.18 -10.95
N ASN A 12 16.61 32.86 -10.41
CA ASN A 12 15.85 33.81 -9.63
C ASN A 12 16.70 34.35 -8.46
N PRO A 13 17.07 35.65 -8.45
CA PRO A 13 18.05 36.18 -7.50
C PRO A 13 17.53 36.16 -6.05
N LYS A 14 16.21 36.08 -5.85
CA LYS A 14 15.62 35.88 -4.52
C LYS A 14 15.85 34.46 -4.01
N LEU A 15 15.74 33.47 -4.89
CA LEU A 15 15.95 32.07 -4.55
C LEU A 15 17.42 31.80 -4.21
N GLU A 16 18.34 32.34 -5.00
CA GLU A 16 19.77 32.30 -4.72
C GLU A 16 20.10 32.89 -3.34
N LYS A 17 19.61 34.09 -3.02
CA LYS A 17 19.82 34.70 -1.70
C LYS A 17 19.29 33.83 -0.56
N VAL A 18 18.13 33.21 -0.74
CA VAL A 18 17.56 32.31 0.27
C VAL A 18 18.44 31.07 0.46
N LEU A 19 18.84 30.42 -0.63
CA LEU A 19 19.66 29.22 -0.59
C LEU A 19 21.05 29.49 0.02
N GLN A 20 21.70 30.61 -0.33
CA GLN A 20 22.96 31.01 0.28
C GLN A 20 22.82 31.22 1.80
N LYS A 21 21.72 31.85 2.26
CA LYS A 21 21.45 32.01 3.70
C LYS A 21 21.30 30.70 4.46
N LEU A 22 20.78 29.64 3.82
CA LEU A 22 20.68 28.31 4.45
C LEU A 22 22.06 27.71 4.79
N LEU A 23 23.13 28.19 4.16
CA LEU A 23 24.48 27.74 4.43
C LEU A 23 25.15 28.53 5.56
N GLU A 24 24.61 29.65 6.01
CA GLU A 24 25.19 30.44 7.10
C GLU A 24 25.06 29.71 8.46
N PRO A 25 26.14 29.56 9.24
CA PRO A 25 26.14 28.75 10.46
C PRO A 25 25.14 29.26 11.53
N ASP A 26 24.96 30.58 11.60
CA ASP A 26 24.10 31.22 12.61
C ASP A 26 22.65 31.38 12.15
N PHE A 27 22.36 31.20 10.85
CA PHE A 27 21.04 31.46 10.29
C PHE A 27 19.99 30.51 10.87
N LYS A 28 18.94 31.06 11.50
CA LYS A 28 17.83 30.32 12.13
C LYS A 28 16.54 30.53 11.37
N ILE A 29 15.85 29.43 11.07
CA ILE A 29 14.48 29.46 10.57
C ILE A 29 13.54 29.27 11.75
N LYS A 30 12.56 30.18 11.87
CA LYS A 30 11.54 30.13 12.92
C LYS A 30 10.51 29.02 12.72
N ASN A 31 10.23 28.64 11.46
CA ASN A 31 9.22 27.65 11.13
C ASN A 31 9.69 26.74 9.98
N GLU A 32 9.76 25.43 10.22
CA GLU A 32 10.16 24.42 9.24
C GLU A 32 9.20 24.33 8.03
N VAL A 33 7.96 24.77 8.18
CA VAL A 33 6.98 24.86 7.08
C VAL A 33 7.50 25.67 5.90
N TYR A 34 8.34 26.68 6.14
CA TYR A 34 8.91 27.49 5.06
C TYR A 34 9.87 26.70 4.16
N LEU A 35 10.64 25.75 4.72
CA LEU A 35 11.51 24.89 3.90
C LEU A 35 10.69 23.89 3.08
N ASN A 36 9.60 23.37 3.65
CA ASN A 36 8.68 22.49 2.94
C ASN A 36 7.94 23.21 1.80
N GLN A 37 7.54 24.47 2.01
CA GLN A 37 6.97 25.30 0.95
C GLN A 37 8.00 25.63 -0.12
N LEU A 38 9.22 26.00 0.27
CA LEU A 38 10.31 26.30 -0.66
C LEU A 38 10.62 25.09 -1.54
N ILE A 39 10.74 23.89 -0.96
CA ILE A 39 11.01 22.69 -1.76
C ILE A 39 9.84 22.37 -2.70
N SER A 40 8.58 22.50 -2.25
CA SER A 40 7.40 22.33 -3.13
C SER A 40 7.46 23.30 -4.31
N HIS A 41 7.77 24.57 -4.06
CA HIS A 41 7.91 25.58 -5.12
C HIS A 41 9.07 25.27 -6.08
N ILE A 42 10.14 24.64 -5.63
CA ILE A 42 11.23 24.19 -6.50
C ILE A 42 10.80 22.97 -7.33
N THR A 43 10.04 22.04 -6.74
CA THR A 43 9.65 20.78 -7.39
C THR A 43 8.40 20.88 -8.29
N ASP A 44 7.47 21.79 -7.99
CA ASP A 44 6.17 21.92 -8.69
C ASP A 44 6.23 22.76 -9.98
N GLN A 45 7.39 23.35 -10.32
CA GLN A 45 7.58 24.19 -11.51
C GLN A 45 7.44 23.45 -12.87
N SER A 46 7.07 22.17 -12.85
CA SER A 46 6.71 21.41 -14.06
C SER A 46 5.28 21.66 -14.57
N ALA A 47 4.42 22.37 -13.82
CA ALA A 47 2.99 22.47 -14.13
C ALA A 47 2.53 23.78 -14.82
N THR A 48 3.38 24.82 -14.96
CA THR A 48 2.94 26.09 -15.57
C THR A 48 3.87 26.60 -16.67
N ALA A 49 3.33 26.59 -17.89
CA ALA A 49 3.71 27.32 -19.10
C ALA A 49 4.87 26.79 -19.98
N LEU A 50 4.65 26.98 -21.29
CA LEU A 50 5.40 26.48 -22.44
C LEU A 50 6.82 27.05 -22.62
N ASP A 51 7.29 27.91 -21.70
CA ASP A 51 8.63 28.54 -21.73
C ASP A 51 9.64 27.87 -20.75
N SER A 52 9.28 26.74 -20.14
CA SER A 52 9.94 26.17 -18.95
C SER A 52 11.21 25.34 -19.18
N LYS A 53 11.55 24.94 -20.42
CA LYS A 53 12.65 23.98 -20.65
C LYS A 53 14.07 24.56 -20.48
N SER A 54 14.30 25.83 -20.79
CA SER A 54 15.61 26.49 -20.59
C SER A 54 15.81 26.93 -19.14
N ILE A 55 14.76 27.47 -18.51
CA ILE A 55 14.74 27.91 -17.11
C ILE A 55 14.94 26.72 -16.15
N ASP A 56 14.41 25.53 -16.46
CA ASP A 56 14.63 24.31 -15.66
C ASP A 56 16.11 23.85 -15.69
N LYS A 57 16.82 24.03 -16.81
CA LYS A 57 18.22 23.59 -16.93
C LYS A 57 19.18 24.48 -16.14
N GLU A 58 19.01 25.81 -16.22
CA GLU A 58 19.86 26.77 -15.51
C GLU A 58 19.64 26.70 -13.99
N ASN A 59 18.39 26.64 -13.54
CA ASN A 59 18.06 26.47 -12.12
C ASN A 59 18.59 25.15 -11.56
N ARG A 60 18.50 24.04 -12.31
CA ARG A 60 19.10 22.76 -11.90
C ARG A 60 20.63 22.82 -11.78
N SER A 61 21.31 23.52 -12.69
CA SER A 61 22.75 23.71 -12.59
C SER A 61 23.13 24.43 -11.28
N TYR A 62 22.39 25.48 -10.95
CA TYR A 62 22.56 26.21 -9.69
C TYR A 62 22.31 25.33 -8.45
N TYR A 63 21.22 24.54 -8.45
CA TYR A 63 20.93 23.63 -7.33
C TYR A 63 22.03 22.60 -7.11
N VAL A 64 22.64 22.10 -8.19
CA VAL A 64 23.81 21.22 -8.11
C VAL A 64 25.00 21.93 -7.47
N SER A 65 25.34 23.13 -7.94
CA SER A 65 26.44 23.92 -7.37
C SER A 65 26.20 24.22 -5.88
N TRP A 66 24.96 24.57 -5.52
CA TRP A 66 24.57 24.81 -4.13
C TRP A 66 24.72 23.55 -3.28
N LEU A 67 24.27 22.38 -3.76
CA LEU A 67 24.37 21.12 -3.02
C LEU A 67 25.83 20.74 -2.75
N LYS A 68 26.72 20.93 -3.73
CA LYS A 68 28.16 20.69 -3.55
C LYS A 68 28.76 21.61 -2.49
N ALA A 69 28.50 22.91 -2.59
CA ALA A 69 28.96 23.89 -1.61
C ALA A 69 28.41 23.60 -0.20
N ALA A 70 27.15 23.15 -0.11
CA ALA A 70 26.53 22.75 1.14
C ALA A 70 27.30 21.59 1.80
N ILE A 71 27.57 20.52 1.04
CA ILE A 71 28.26 19.33 1.53
C ILE A 71 29.71 19.65 1.92
N GLU A 72 30.44 20.45 1.14
CA GLU A 72 31.77 20.93 1.51
C GLU A 72 31.78 21.66 2.84
N LYS A 73 30.82 22.56 3.04
CA LYS A 73 30.69 23.28 4.30
C LYS A 73 30.31 22.36 5.46
N TRP A 74 29.43 21.40 5.22
CA TRP A 74 28.97 20.45 6.23
C TRP A 74 30.02 19.42 6.65
N ASP A 75 30.94 19.10 5.75
CA ASP A 75 32.09 18.23 6.04
C ASP A 75 33.22 18.97 6.74
N MET A 76 33.56 20.19 6.30
CA MET A 76 34.78 20.88 6.75
C MET A 76 34.56 21.90 7.88
N VAL A 77 33.38 22.52 7.97
CA VAL A 77 33.15 23.66 8.87
C VAL A 77 32.29 23.27 10.05
N SER A 78 31.06 22.82 9.80
CA SER A 78 30.12 22.46 10.87
C SER A 78 28.96 21.61 10.36
N LEU A 79 28.47 20.72 11.22
CA LEU A 79 27.30 19.91 10.89
C LEU A 79 26.06 20.79 10.64
N PRO A 80 25.26 20.48 9.62
CA PRO A 80 24.03 21.21 9.35
C PRO A 80 23.03 21.01 10.49
N ARG A 81 22.10 21.95 10.61
CA ARG A 81 20.87 21.66 11.34
C ARG A 81 20.04 20.63 10.60
N GLN A 82 19.30 19.81 11.35
CA GLN A 82 18.51 18.71 10.82
C GLN A 82 17.56 19.13 9.70
N ASN A 83 16.90 20.28 9.85
CA ASN A 83 15.97 20.82 8.87
C ASN A 83 16.66 21.24 7.56
N PHE A 84 17.88 21.78 7.62
CA PHE A 84 18.68 22.13 6.44
C PHE A 84 19.21 20.88 5.72
N LEU A 85 19.63 19.86 6.47
CA LEU A 85 19.99 18.56 5.90
C LEU A 85 18.79 17.90 5.21
N THR A 86 17.62 17.91 5.85
CA THR A 86 16.38 17.37 5.28
C THR A 86 16.01 18.09 3.98
N PHE A 87 16.11 19.42 3.96
CA PHE A 87 15.95 20.21 2.74
C PHE A 87 16.96 19.82 1.65
N GLY A 88 18.25 19.71 2.00
CA GLY A 88 19.30 19.32 1.06
C GLY A 88 19.09 17.92 0.48
N LEU A 89 18.65 16.95 1.29
CA LEU A 89 18.30 15.60 0.83
C LEU A 89 17.10 15.61 -0.14
N HIS A 90 16.07 16.44 0.11
CA HIS A 90 14.96 16.59 -0.82
C HIS A 90 15.35 17.28 -2.13
N LEU A 91 16.21 18.30 -2.06
CA LEU A 91 16.74 18.95 -3.25
C LEU A 91 17.59 17.98 -4.08
N ALA A 92 18.44 17.19 -3.42
CA ALA A 92 19.20 16.13 -4.04
C ALA A 92 18.28 15.10 -4.71
N ALA A 93 17.19 14.68 -4.04
CA ALA A 93 16.22 13.75 -4.61
C ALA A 93 15.59 14.31 -5.89
N PHE A 94 15.21 15.60 -5.89
CA PHE A 94 14.63 16.26 -7.05
C PHE A 94 15.60 16.31 -8.24
N ILE A 95 16.81 16.83 -8.05
CA ILE A 95 17.77 16.99 -9.16
C ILE A 95 18.29 15.64 -9.69
N CYS A 96 18.36 14.61 -8.83
CA CYS A 96 18.86 13.28 -9.20
C CYS A 96 17.82 12.38 -9.88
N THR A 97 16.59 12.85 -10.08
CA THR A 97 15.65 12.23 -11.02
C THR A 97 16.21 12.20 -12.46
N ASN A 98 17.11 13.14 -12.79
CA ASN A 98 17.84 13.16 -14.05
C ASN A 98 19.14 12.33 -13.94
N GLU A 99 19.28 11.32 -14.79
CA GLU A 99 20.42 10.38 -14.76
C GLU A 99 21.78 11.06 -14.98
N GLN A 100 21.89 12.03 -15.89
CA GLN A 100 23.16 12.73 -16.13
C GLN A 100 23.61 13.52 -14.90
N THR A 101 22.67 14.18 -14.23
CA THR A 101 22.95 14.91 -12.98
C THR A 101 23.38 13.95 -11.88
N PHE A 102 22.68 12.82 -11.75
CA PHE A 102 23.06 11.76 -10.83
C PHE A 102 24.49 11.26 -11.09
N VAL A 103 24.82 10.88 -12.32
CA VAL A 103 26.15 10.36 -12.68
C VAL A 103 27.23 11.39 -12.37
N ARG A 104 27.03 12.66 -12.71
CA ARG A 104 27.98 13.73 -12.40
C ARG A 104 28.24 13.84 -10.89
N LEU A 105 27.18 13.90 -10.08
CA LEU A 105 27.31 13.99 -8.62
C LEU A 105 27.96 12.73 -8.03
N ASN A 106 27.64 11.55 -8.57
CA ASN A 106 28.24 10.29 -8.14
C ASN A 106 29.74 10.23 -8.41
N CYS A 107 30.19 10.65 -9.60
CA CYS A 107 31.62 10.69 -9.94
C CYS A 107 32.42 11.63 -9.02
N GLU A 108 31.76 12.59 -8.41
CA GLU A 108 32.36 13.54 -7.46
C GLU A 108 32.17 13.10 -5.99
N ASN A 109 31.76 11.85 -5.75
CA ASN A 109 31.59 11.25 -4.43
C ASN A 109 30.59 12.01 -3.53
N VAL A 110 29.62 12.70 -4.14
CA VAL A 110 28.66 13.55 -3.43
C VAL A 110 27.73 12.73 -2.57
N PHE A 111 27.30 11.55 -3.03
CA PHE A 111 26.30 10.74 -2.33
C PHE A 111 26.87 10.02 -1.12
N GLU A 112 28.11 9.55 -1.19
CA GLU A 112 28.84 8.93 -0.09
C GLU A 112 29.07 9.96 1.03
N ARG A 113 29.48 11.18 0.68
CA ARG A 113 29.63 12.30 1.63
C ARG A 113 28.29 12.70 2.26
N LEU A 114 27.26 12.85 1.45
CA LEU A 114 25.91 13.17 1.93
C LEU A 114 25.35 12.08 2.86
N ALA A 115 25.59 10.81 2.53
CA ALA A 115 25.22 9.67 3.38
C ALA A 115 25.98 9.69 4.70
N ALA A 116 27.29 9.97 4.68
CA ALA A 116 28.12 10.07 5.88
C ALA A 116 27.65 11.19 6.83
N ILE A 117 27.31 12.37 6.29
CA ILE A 117 26.72 13.47 7.06
C ILE A 117 25.38 13.02 7.65
N ALA A 118 24.50 12.44 6.82
CA ALA A 118 23.15 12.12 7.22
C ALA A 118 23.07 10.91 8.16
N ASN A 119 24.07 10.03 8.20
CA ASN A 119 24.20 8.94 9.18
C ASN A 119 24.45 9.45 10.61
N LYS A 120 24.90 10.69 10.78
CA LYS A 120 25.06 11.33 12.09
C LYS A 120 23.73 11.75 12.73
N PHE A 121 22.61 11.63 12.00
CA PHE A 121 21.28 12.00 12.45
C PHE A 121 20.36 10.77 12.50
N ASN A 122 19.75 10.50 13.66
CA ASN A 122 18.80 9.40 13.83
C ASN A 122 17.31 9.85 13.73
N SER A 123 17.07 11.07 13.25
CA SER A 123 15.74 11.66 13.27
C SER A 123 14.80 11.07 12.19
N PRO A 124 13.49 10.97 12.48
CA PRO A 124 12.49 10.49 11.53
C PRO A 124 12.49 11.28 10.20
N SER A 125 12.68 12.60 10.24
CA SER A 125 12.66 13.44 9.04
C SER A 125 13.83 13.15 8.10
N VAL A 126 15.03 12.91 8.65
CA VAL A 126 16.22 12.57 7.86
C VAL A 126 16.09 11.17 7.25
N LYS A 127 15.58 10.18 8.01
CA LYS A 127 15.29 8.83 7.49
C LYS A 127 14.32 8.87 6.31
N LEU A 128 13.23 9.63 6.45
CA LEU A 128 12.26 9.83 5.39
C LEU A 128 12.90 10.49 4.16
N ALA A 129 13.69 11.56 4.34
CA ALA A 129 14.34 12.26 3.24
C ALA A 129 15.37 11.37 2.51
N LYS A 130 16.10 10.52 3.24
CA LYS A 130 16.97 9.48 2.65
C LYS A 130 16.18 8.48 1.81
N ILE A 131 15.06 7.97 2.32
CA ILE A 131 14.21 7.03 1.55
C ILE A 131 13.73 7.69 0.25
N LYS A 132 13.32 8.97 0.30
CA LYS A 132 12.91 9.72 -0.90
C LYS A 132 14.07 9.94 -1.88
N LEU A 133 15.28 10.24 -1.39
CA LEU A 133 16.48 10.33 -2.22
C LEU A 133 16.78 9.02 -2.94
N LEU A 134 16.83 7.90 -2.19
CA LEU A 134 17.07 6.58 -2.77
C LEU A 134 15.96 6.18 -3.75
N THR A 135 14.70 6.56 -3.46
CA THR A 135 13.59 6.34 -4.38
C THR A 135 13.78 7.08 -5.70
N ALA A 136 14.28 8.32 -5.68
CA ALA A 136 14.59 9.07 -6.89
C ALA A 136 15.71 8.42 -7.72
N PHE A 137 16.66 7.72 -7.09
CA PHE A 137 17.70 6.97 -7.81
C PHE A 137 17.13 5.78 -8.59
N LEU A 138 15.99 5.22 -8.18
CA LEU A 138 15.34 4.10 -8.87
C LEU A 138 14.67 4.50 -10.21
N GLU A 139 14.63 5.79 -10.54
CA GLU A 139 14.04 6.29 -11.77
C GLU A 139 14.92 6.00 -13.00
N HIS A 140 16.22 5.70 -12.81
CA HIS A 140 17.16 5.40 -13.89
C HIS A 140 18.10 4.24 -13.56
N LYS A 141 18.78 3.70 -14.58
CA LYS A 141 19.59 2.47 -14.45
C LYS A 141 20.84 2.70 -13.60
N SER A 142 21.51 3.84 -13.77
CA SER A 142 22.72 4.17 -13.02
C SER A 142 22.45 4.26 -11.52
N GLY A 143 21.36 4.91 -11.12
CA GLY A 143 20.95 5.03 -9.73
C GLY A 143 20.50 3.70 -9.13
N LEU A 144 19.76 2.89 -9.89
CA LEU A 144 19.41 1.53 -9.48
C LEU A 144 20.66 0.70 -9.16
N GLN A 145 21.65 0.70 -10.06
CA GLN A 145 22.91 -0.02 -9.85
C GLN A 145 23.66 0.49 -8.63
N TRP A 146 23.71 1.81 -8.43
CA TRP A 146 24.33 2.40 -7.24
C TRP A 146 23.65 1.97 -5.94
N VAL A 147 22.32 1.97 -5.90
CA VAL A 147 21.56 1.51 -4.71
C VAL A 147 21.90 0.05 -4.39
N ILE A 148 21.98 -0.80 -5.41
CA ILE A 148 22.33 -2.22 -5.25
C ILE A 148 23.77 -2.38 -4.76
N SER A 149 24.74 -1.72 -5.40
CA SER A 149 26.17 -1.89 -5.13
C SER A 149 26.59 -1.32 -3.78
N THR A 150 25.97 -0.24 -3.32
CA THR A 150 26.27 0.39 -2.02
C THR A 150 25.54 -0.26 -0.84
N ASN A 151 24.67 -1.25 -1.10
CA ASN A 151 23.82 -1.89 -0.09
C ASN A 151 22.88 -0.90 0.65
N SER A 152 22.66 0.30 0.12
CA SER A 152 21.83 1.34 0.74
C SER A 152 20.36 0.92 0.92
N TRP A 153 19.90 -0.06 0.14
CA TRP A 153 18.57 -0.66 0.28
C TRP A 153 18.37 -1.41 1.61
N ASN A 154 19.45 -1.94 2.22
CA ASN A 154 19.36 -2.72 3.44
C ASN A 154 18.97 -1.86 4.66
N ASP A 155 19.43 -0.61 4.69
CA ASP A 155 19.02 0.36 5.71
C ASP A 155 17.53 0.69 5.59
N VAL A 156 17.01 0.76 4.36
CA VAL A 156 15.58 0.98 4.10
C VAL A 156 14.77 -0.25 4.50
N LEU A 157 15.26 -1.47 4.22
CA LEU A 157 14.63 -2.72 4.67
C LEU A 157 14.56 -2.79 6.19
N THR A 158 15.67 -2.48 6.87
CA THR A 158 15.73 -2.41 8.33
C THR A 158 14.74 -1.38 8.87
N THR A 159 14.62 -0.23 8.20
CA THR A 159 13.63 0.80 8.55
C THR A 159 12.20 0.29 8.34
N ALA A 160 11.91 -0.41 7.26
CA ALA A 160 10.58 -0.96 7.00
C ALA A 160 10.13 -1.96 8.08
N LEU A 161 11.06 -2.78 8.58
CA LEU A 161 10.81 -3.81 9.59
C LEU A 161 10.76 -3.25 11.03
N ASN A 162 11.57 -2.24 11.34
CA ASN A 162 11.80 -1.83 12.74
C ASN A 162 11.23 -0.43 13.08
N CYS A 163 10.76 0.35 12.11
CA CYS A 163 10.34 1.73 12.37
C CYS A 163 8.93 1.81 12.98
N PRO A 164 8.77 2.47 14.15
CA PRO A 164 7.46 2.56 14.80
C PRO A 164 6.50 3.52 14.09
N THR A 165 7.00 4.46 13.27
CA THR A 165 6.14 5.43 12.57
C THR A 165 5.57 4.83 11.30
N VAL A 166 4.24 4.67 11.26
CA VAL A 166 3.49 4.11 10.13
C VAL A 166 3.83 4.80 8.80
N TYR A 167 3.98 6.12 8.81
CA TYR A 167 4.29 6.89 7.60
C TYR A 167 5.65 6.54 6.99
N ILE A 168 6.72 6.45 7.81
CA ILE A 168 8.06 6.09 7.31
C ILE A 168 8.10 4.64 6.84
N SER A 169 7.45 3.72 7.57
CA SER A 169 7.34 2.31 7.15
C SER A 169 6.63 2.19 5.80
N LYS A 170 5.58 3.00 5.55
CA LYS A 170 4.88 3.04 4.25
C LYS A 170 5.78 3.53 3.12
N GLU A 171 6.55 4.59 3.32
CA GLU A 171 7.50 5.09 2.32
C GLU A 171 8.65 4.10 2.05
N ALA A 172 9.15 3.44 3.10
CA ALA A 172 10.15 2.38 2.96
C ALA A 172 9.59 1.18 2.16
N CYS A 173 8.34 0.79 2.40
CA CYS A 173 7.66 -0.25 1.65
C CYS A 173 7.45 0.14 0.17
N LEU A 174 7.09 1.40 -0.11
CA LEU A 174 7.00 1.93 -1.47
C LEU A 174 8.34 1.84 -2.21
N PHE A 175 9.43 2.21 -1.55
CA PHE A 175 10.79 2.07 -2.07
C PHE A 175 11.13 0.61 -2.38
N LEU A 176 10.94 -0.30 -1.42
CA LEU A 176 11.26 -1.73 -1.60
C LEU A 176 10.45 -2.36 -2.73
N THR A 177 9.16 -2.01 -2.84
CA THR A 177 8.31 -2.48 -3.93
C THR A 177 8.86 -2.03 -5.28
N ARG A 178 9.18 -0.73 -5.43
CA ARG A 178 9.78 -0.20 -6.67
C ARG A 178 11.13 -0.84 -6.98
N LEU A 179 11.97 -1.06 -5.96
CA LEU A 179 13.27 -1.70 -6.11
C LEU A 179 13.12 -3.12 -6.66
N LEU A 180 12.19 -3.91 -6.11
CA LEU A 180 11.89 -5.26 -6.61
C LEU A 180 11.37 -5.21 -8.06
N GLU A 181 10.40 -4.33 -8.35
CA GLU A 181 9.83 -4.17 -9.69
C GLU A 181 10.90 -3.83 -10.75
N LYS A 182 11.82 -2.91 -10.42
CA LYS A 182 12.87 -2.44 -11.34
C LYS A 182 14.06 -3.41 -11.46
N SER A 183 14.29 -4.25 -10.46
CA SER A 183 15.47 -5.12 -10.40
C SER A 183 15.23 -6.55 -10.87
N ILE A 184 13.99 -7.06 -10.83
CA ILE A 184 13.73 -8.50 -11.03
C ILE A 184 14.21 -9.02 -12.39
N ASP A 185 14.12 -8.20 -13.45
CA ASP A 185 14.58 -8.58 -14.79
C ASP A 185 16.10 -8.46 -14.95
N MET A 186 16.76 -7.66 -14.12
CA MET A 186 18.21 -7.43 -14.18
C MET A 186 18.98 -8.40 -13.28
N ASN A 187 18.47 -8.66 -12.07
CA ASN A 187 19.15 -9.46 -11.06
C ASN A 187 18.13 -10.16 -10.15
N GLU A 188 17.64 -11.31 -10.59
CA GLU A 188 16.67 -12.12 -9.86
C GLU A 188 17.22 -12.64 -8.51
N ALA A 189 18.52 -12.93 -8.45
CA ALA A 189 19.18 -13.40 -7.23
C ALA A 189 19.18 -12.31 -6.15
N PHE A 190 19.44 -11.06 -6.53
CA PHE A 190 19.35 -9.90 -5.64
C PHE A 190 17.94 -9.74 -5.06
N CYS A 191 16.90 -9.79 -5.90
CA CYS A 191 15.52 -9.70 -5.41
C CYS A 191 15.16 -10.88 -4.50
N SER A 192 15.66 -12.07 -4.81
CA SER A 192 15.48 -13.26 -3.96
C SER A 192 16.13 -13.07 -2.59
N ASN A 193 17.28 -12.40 -2.51
CA ASN A 193 17.93 -12.09 -1.23
C ASN A 193 17.11 -11.10 -0.39
N ILE A 194 16.58 -10.03 -0.98
CA ILE A 194 15.68 -9.10 -0.27
C ILE A 194 14.49 -9.85 0.32
N MET A 195 13.83 -10.66 -0.51
CA MET A 195 12.66 -11.41 -0.06
C MET A 195 12.99 -12.48 0.96
N TYR A 196 14.15 -13.12 0.83
CA TYR A 196 14.65 -14.04 1.84
C TYR A 196 14.75 -13.33 3.20
N LEU A 197 15.39 -12.15 3.26
CA LEU A 197 15.50 -11.38 4.51
C LEU A 197 14.15 -11.01 5.12
N ILE A 198 13.14 -10.70 4.29
CA ILE A 198 11.77 -10.43 4.74
C ILE A 198 11.11 -11.71 5.30
N LEU A 199 11.37 -12.86 4.68
CA LEU A 199 10.75 -14.15 5.01
C LEU A 199 11.45 -14.90 6.15
N ILE A 200 12.71 -14.58 6.47
CA ILE A 200 13.49 -15.25 7.54
C ILE A 200 12.70 -15.34 8.86
N PRO A 201 12.08 -14.26 9.38
CA PRO A 201 11.38 -14.33 10.66
C PRO A 201 10.23 -15.33 10.67
N LEU A 202 9.65 -15.65 9.50
CA LEU A 202 8.56 -16.62 9.39
C LEU A 202 8.99 -18.07 9.61
N LYS A 203 10.31 -18.34 9.63
CA LYS A 203 10.88 -19.66 9.90
C LYS A 203 11.16 -19.89 11.39
N VAL A 204 10.91 -18.89 12.25
CA VAL A 204 11.16 -19.02 13.69
C VAL A 204 10.19 -20.05 14.28
N GLU A 205 10.73 -21.08 14.93
CA GLU A 205 9.94 -22.06 15.65
C GLU A 205 9.26 -21.44 16.88
N LYS A 206 8.04 -21.86 17.18
CA LYS A 206 7.28 -21.41 18.35
C LYS A 206 7.87 -21.95 19.69
N THR A 207 8.86 -22.82 19.64
CA THR A 207 9.36 -23.59 20.80
C THR A 207 9.88 -22.65 21.90
N GLY A 208 9.20 -22.64 23.05
CA GLY A 208 9.61 -21.87 24.24
C GLY A 208 9.29 -20.37 24.21
N ILE A 209 8.51 -19.87 23.24
CA ILE A 209 8.11 -18.46 23.15
C ILE A 209 6.60 -18.34 23.44
N ASP A 210 6.20 -17.36 24.25
CA ASP A 210 4.78 -17.06 24.46
C ASP A 210 4.11 -16.56 23.17
N GLU A 211 2.78 -16.66 23.09
CA GLU A 211 2.06 -16.39 21.85
C GLU A 211 2.15 -14.92 21.39
N GLU A 212 2.25 -13.97 22.32
CA GLU A 212 2.30 -12.55 21.99
C GLU A 212 3.70 -12.17 21.49
N SER A 213 4.76 -12.60 22.19
CA SER A 213 6.14 -12.41 21.73
C SER A 213 6.38 -13.07 20.37
N TYR A 214 5.81 -14.26 20.15
CA TYR A 214 5.85 -14.94 18.86
C TYR A 214 5.14 -14.11 17.78
N TYR A 215 3.95 -13.56 18.05
CA TYR A 215 3.30 -12.70 17.08
C TYR A 215 4.10 -11.42 16.79
N MET A 216 4.66 -10.78 17.83
CA MET A 216 5.43 -9.55 17.68
C MET A 216 6.70 -9.75 16.85
N SER A 217 7.33 -10.91 16.88
CA SER A 217 8.50 -11.21 16.05
C SER A 217 8.13 -11.42 14.57
N LEU A 218 6.94 -11.97 14.28
CA LEU A 218 6.45 -12.22 12.92
C LEU A 218 5.80 -11.00 12.27
N LYS A 219 5.15 -10.16 13.08
CA LYS A 219 4.28 -9.07 12.64
C LYS A 219 4.93 -8.13 11.62
N PRO A 220 6.18 -7.64 11.80
CA PRO A 220 6.78 -6.74 10.81
C PRO A 220 6.94 -7.36 9.43
N SER A 221 7.37 -8.63 9.37
CA SER A 221 7.51 -9.36 8.10
C SER A 221 6.17 -9.59 7.43
N LEU A 222 5.16 -10.05 8.18
CA LEU A 222 3.82 -10.28 7.64
C LEU A 222 3.20 -8.98 7.09
N GLN A 223 3.33 -7.88 7.83
CA GLN A 223 2.84 -6.56 7.40
C GLN A 223 3.59 -6.06 6.16
N LEU A 224 4.91 -6.20 6.11
CA LEU A 224 5.70 -5.79 4.96
C LEU A 224 5.35 -6.60 3.70
N ILE A 225 5.19 -7.93 3.82
CA ILE A 225 4.73 -8.79 2.72
C ILE A 225 3.36 -8.35 2.23
N SER A 226 2.40 -8.17 3.15
CA SER A 226 1.05 -7.72 2.79
C SER A 226 1.07 -6.38 2.05
N ASN A 227 1.86 -5.42 2.53
CA ASN A 227 1.95 -4.09 1.94
C ASN A 227 2.62 -4.12 0.55
N ILE A 228 3.71 -4.89 0.38
CA ILE A 228 4.36 -5.06 -0.92
C ILE A 228 3.37 -5.66 -1.92
N LEU A 229 2.69 -6.74 -1.54
CA LEU A 229 1.72 -7.40 -2.40
C LEU A 229 0.54 -6.48 -2.74
N GLU A 230 0.09 -5.64 -1.81
CA GLU A 230 -1.00 -4.72 -2.05
C GLU A 230 -0.61 -3.63 -3.06
N LEU A 231 0.59 -3.07 -2.90
CA LEU A 231 1.14 -2.08 -3.84
C LEU A 231 1.32 -2.68 -5.23
N LEU A 232 1.78 -3.93 -5.31
CA LEU A 232 1.87 -4.66 -6.57
C LEU A 232 0.48 -4.87 -7.19
N LEU A 233 -0.55 -5.18 -6.40
CA LEU A 233 -1.92 -5.39 -6.91
C LEU A 233 -2.51 -4.08 -7.44
N GLN A 234 -2.31 -2.98 -6.72
CA GLN A 234 -2.75 -1.65 -7.13
C GLN A 234 -2.21 -1.27 -8.52
N ARG A 235 -0.96 -1.65 -8.80
CA ARG A 235 -0.28 -1.36 -10.08
C ARG A 235 -0.40 -2.47 -11.13
N ALA A 236 -0.91 -3.64 -10.76
CA ALA A 236 -0.91 -4.81 -11.64
C ALA A 236 -1.77 -4.57 -12.88
N THR A 237 -1.19 -4.79 -14.07
CA THR A 237 -1.94 -4.90 -15.32
C THR A 237 -2.26 -6.37 -15.62
N VAL A 238 -3.17 -6.63 -16.56
CA VAL A 238 -3.50 -8.00 -17.02
C VAL A 238 -2.24 -8.79 -17.41
N ASN A 239 -1.31 -8.11 -18.10
CA ASN A 239 -0.06 -8.70 -18.61
C ASN A 239 1.15 -8.37 -17.73
N CYS A 240 0.97 -8.21 -16.41
CA CYS A 240 2.08 -7.81 -15.54
C CYS A 240 3.11 -8.95 -15.34
N VAL A 241 4.04 -9.10 -16.28
CA VAL A 241 5.12 -10.09 -16.26
C VAL A 241 5.98 -9.96 -15.00
N VAL A 242 6.32 -8.73 -14.62
CA VAL A 242 7.14 -8.41 -13.43
C VAL A 242 6.48 -8.96 -12.15
N THR A 243 5.20 -8.64 -11.92
CA THR A 243 4.47 -9.13 -10.74
C THR A 243 4.31 -10.64 -10.76
N LYS A 244 4.04 -11.25 -11.92
CA LYS A 244 4.00 -12.71 -12.08
C LYS A 244 5.33 -13.36 -11.69
N LYS A 245 6.46 -12.82 -12.18
CA LYS A 245 7.81 -13.30 -11.84
C LYS A 245 8.10 -13.20 -10.35
N ILE A 246 7.79 -12.06 -9.74
CA ILE A 246 7.92 -11.83 -8.29
C ILE A 246 7.15 -12.91 -7.51
N LEU A 247 5.86 -13.09 -7.81
CA LEU A 247 5.01 -14.05 -7.10
C LEU A 247 5.48 -15.50 -7.29
N ALA A 248 5.82 -15.88 -8.53
CA ALA A 248 6.29 -17.22 -8.85
C ALA A 248 7.62 -17.54 -8.17
N LYS A 249 8.56 -16.58 -8.15
CA LYS A 249 9.90 -16.78 -7.60
C LYS A 249 9.89 -16.89 -6.08
N PHE A 250 9.18 -15.98 -5.40
CA PHE A 250 9.26 -15.89 -3.95
C PHE A 250 8.39 -16.93 -3.25
N ASN A 251 7.39 -17.48 -3.93
CA ASN A 251 6.52 -18.55 -3.45
C ASN A 251 6.08 -18.33 -1.99
N VAL A 252 5.58 -17.13 -1.71
CA VAL A 252 5.15 -16.70 -0.37
C VAL A 252 4.13 -17.67 0.21
N GLU A 253 3.23 -18.21 -0.61
CA GLU A 253 2.23 -19.20 -0.15
C GLU A 253 2.88 -20.45 0.48
N ARG A 254 3.99 -20.95 -0.07
CA ARG A 254 4.71 -22.09 0.53
C ARG A 254 5.24 -21.76 1.91
N HIS A 255 5.85 -20.58 2.08
CA HIS A 255 6.34 -20.12 3.38
C HIS A 255 5.22 -19.89 4.40
N LEU A 256 4.03 -19.51 3.94
CA LEU A 256 2.87 -19.34 4.80
C LEU A 256 2.14 -20.65 5.14
N ALA A 257 2.38 -21.74 4.40
CA ALA A 257 1.64 -22.99 4.54
C ALA A 257 1.76 -23.61 5.94
N GLU A 258 2.97 -23.56 6.52
CA GLU A 258 3.28 -24.09 7.84
C GLU A 258 2.57 -23.30 8.96
N MET A 259 2.25 -22.03 8.72
CA MET A 259 1.55 -21.17 9.69
C MET A 259 0.02 -21.21 9.56
N LYS A 260 -0.54 -21.91 8.57
CA LYS A 260 -2.01 -22.00 8.36
C LYS A 260 -2.75 -22.67 9.52
N SER A 261 -2.06 -23.49 10.32
CA SER A 261 -2.57 -24.25 11.47
C SER A 261 -2.38 -23.54 12.81
N THR A 262 -1.87 -22.30 12.82
CA THR A 262 -1.65 -21.54 14.05
C THR A 262 -2.95 -21.28 14.82
N GLN A 263 -2.88 -21.39 16.15
CA GLN A 263 -3.98 -21.03 17.05
C GLN A 263 -3.95 -19.53 17.42
N ASN A 264 -2.84 -18.84 17.16
CA ASN A 264 -2.74 -17.41 17.41
C ASN A 264 -3.60 -16.66 16.38
N LYS A 265 -4.68 -16.03 16.83
CA LYS A 265 -5.66 -15.34 15.97
C LYS A 265 -5.06 -14.19 15.16
N ASN A 266 -4.04 -13.50 15.69
CA ASN A 266 -3.38 -12.40 14.98
C ASN A 266 -2.47 -12.91 13.86
N VAL A 267 -1.70 -13.97 14.12
CA VAL A 267 -0.91 -14.65 13.07
C VAL A 267 -1.85 -15.21 12.01
N PHE A 268 -2.90 -15.92 12.43
CA PHE A 268 -3.93 -16.47 11.54
C PHE A 268 -4.54 -15.38 10.64
N PHE A 269 -4.96 -14.25 11.22
CA PHE A 269 -5.53 -13.13 10.47
C PHE A 269 -4.56 -12.61 9.39
N ASN A 270 -3.30 -12.34 9.76
CA ASN A 270 -2.32 -11.79 8.82
C ASN A 270 -1.95 -12.79 7.72
N VAL A 271 -1.70 -14.05 8.07
CA VAL A 271 -1.37 -15.13 7.12
C VAL A 271 -2.47 -15.29 6.08
N TYR A 272 -3.73 -15.43 6.53
CA TYR A 272 -4.86 -15.61 5.62
C TYR A 272 -5.20 -14.35 4.84
N SER A 273 -4.94 -13.15 5.38
CA SER A 273 -5.06 -11.90 4.62
C SER A 273 -4.06 -11.84 3.46
N ILE A 274 -2.82 -12.30 3.66
CA ILE A 274 -1.82 -12.40 2.59
C ILE A 274 -2.25 -13.44 1.55
N LEU A 275 -2.70 -14.62 1.98
CA LEU A 275 -3.18 -15.67 1.07
C LEU A 275 -4.40 -15.21 0.25
N HIS A 276 -5.27 -14.40 0.86
CA HIS A 276 -6.40 -13.79 0.19
C HIS A 276 -5.95 -12.83 -0.90
N LEU A 277 -4.95 -12.00 -0.62
CA LEU A 277 -4.35 -11.08 -1.58
C LEU A 277 -3.67 -11.82 -2.74
N ILE A 278 -2.98 -12.93 -2.47
CA ILE A 278 -2.47 -13.86 -3.50
C ILE A 278 -3.62 -14.38 -4.38
N GLY A 279 -4.77 -14.71 -3.78
CA GLY A 279 -5.96 -15.12 -4.52
C GLY A 279 -6.47 -14.07 -5.52
N PHE A 280 -6.36 -12.77 -5.22
CA PHE A 280 -6.68 -11.71 -6.19
C PHE A 280 -5.71 -11.65 -7.37
N PHE A 281 -4.43 -11.94 -7.16
CA PHE A 281 -3.48 -12.09 -8.26
C PHE A 281 -3.81 -13.30 -9.14
N GLU A 282 -4.15 -14.44 -8.53
CA GLU A 282 -4.59 -15.63 -9.28
C GLU A 282 -5.82 -15.34 -10.14
N LEU A 283 -6.81 -14.62 -9.58
CA LEU A 283 -7.98 -14.14 -10.32
C LEU A 283 -7.58 -13.27 -11.50
N LEU A 284 -6.76 -12.24 -11.27
CA LEU A 284 -6.31 -11.32 -12.31
C LEU A 284 -5.51 -12.04 -13.40
N PHE A 285 -4.62 -12.96 -13.05
CA PHE A 285 -3.75 -13.63 -14.01
C PHE A 285 -4.47 -14.68 -14.84
N LYS A 286 -5.48 -15.33 -14.27
CA LYS A 286 -6.26 -16.36 -14.94
C LYS A 286 -7.37 -15.78 -15.81
N PHE A 287 -7.97 -14.67 -15.37
CA PHE A 287 -9.19 -14.15 -15.95
C PHE A 287 -9.14 -12.69 -16.42
N GLY A 288 -8.07 -11.95 -16.12
CA GLY A 288 -7.92 -10.59 -16.58
C GLY A 288 -7.81 -10.51 -18.10
N GLY A 289 -8.52 -9.55 -18.70
CA GLY A 289 -8.44 -9.23 -20.13
C GLY A 289 -8.84 -10.34 -21.10
N LEU A 290 -9.50 -11.41 -20.66
CA LEU A 290 -10.15 -12.34 -21.59
C LEU A 290 -11.27 -11.59 -22.32
N GLN A 291 -11.50 -11.90 -23.58
CA GLN A 291 -12.62 -11.32 -24.34
C GLN A 291 -13.87 -12.19 -24.30
N GLU A 292 -13.72 -13.47 -23.97
CA GLU A 292 -14.83 -14.41 -23.90
C GLU A 292 -15.54 -14.36 -22.53
N PRO A 293 -16.88 -14.43 -22.51
CA PRO A 293 -17.64 -14.53 -21.28
C PRO A 293 -17.17 -15.70 -20.42
N LEU A 294 -16.93 -15.42 -19.14
CA LEU A 294 -16.49 -16.45 -18.20
C LEU A 294 -17.67 -17.30 -17.73
N ASP A 295 -17.58 -18.61 -17.97
CA ASP A 295 -18.45 -19.58 -17.32
C ASP A 295 -18.23 -19.54 -15.79
N ILE A 296 -19.32 -19.33 -15.04
CA ILE A 296 -19.34 -19.30 -13.57
C ILE A 296 -18.74 -20.59 -12.99
N GLN A 297 -18.90 -21.74 -13.65
CA GLN A 297 -18.30 -23.00 -13.23
C GLN A 297 -16.76 -22.98 -13.32
N LYS A 298 -16.16 -22.22 -14.26
CA LYS A 298 -14.70 -22.06 -14.38
C LYS A 298 -14.13 -21.08 -13.35
N ILE A 299 -14.93 -20.10 -12.90
CA ILE A 299 -14.59 -19.17 -11.81
C ILE A 299 -14.69 -19.86 -10.43
N SER A 300 -15.39 -20.99 -10.33
CA SER A 300 -15.64 -21.70 -9.07
C SER A 300 -14.37 -22.01 -8.27
N GLN A 301 -13.24 -22.38 -8.90
CA GLN A 301 -12.05 -22.76 -8.13
C GLN A 301 -11.32 -21.60 -7.41
N PRO A 302 -10.98 -20.48 -8.08
CA PRO A 302 -10.40 -19.33 -7.39
C PRO A 302 -11.40 -18.62 -6.46
N SER A 303 -12.69 -18.58 -6.83
CA SER A 303 -13.74 -18.09 -5.93
C SER A 303 -13.94 -19.01 -4.71
N MET A 304 -13.66 -20.32 -4.81
CA MET A 304 -13.61 -21.22 -3.65
C MET A 304 -12.45 -20.92 -2.70
N LYS A 305 -11.28 -20.46 -3.19
CA LYS A 305 -10.20 -19.99 -2.30
C LYS A 305 -10.65 -18.75 -1.53
N TYR A 306 -11.28 -17.79 -2.21
CA TYR A 306 -11.90 -16.62 -1.57
C TYR A 306 -12.96 -17.05 -0.53
N CYS A 307 -13.97 -17.81 -0.95
CA CYS A 307 -15.06 -18.25 -0.09
C CYS A 307 -14.55 -19.09 1.09
N GLY A 308 -13.59 -19.98 0.87
CA GLY A 308 -13.00 -20.81 1.91
C GLY A 308 -12.25 -20.01 2.97
N ILE A 309 -11.53 -18.94 2.59
CA ILE A 309 -10.90 -18.02 3.55
C ILE A 309 -11.97 -17.25 4.33
N THR A 310 -12.97 -16.70 3.64
CA THR A 310 -14.06 -15.95 4.25
C THR A 310 -14.89 -16.80 5.22
N GLU A 311 -15.15 -18.07 4.88
CA GLU A 311 -15.83 -19.03 5.76
C GLU A 311 -15.01 -19.31 7.03
N LYS A 312 -13.70 -19.56 6.90
CA LYS A 312 -12.82 -19.75 8.06
C LYS A 312 -12.79 -18.52 8.97
N PHE A 313 -12.82 -17.33 8.38
CA PHE A 313 -12.84 -16.08 9.12
C PHE A 313 -14.15 -15.86 9.87
N ALA A 314 -15.28 -16.19 9.25
CA ALA A 314 -16.59 -16.18 9.91
C ALA A 314 -16.64 -17.09 11.15
N GLU A 315 -15.95 -18.23 11.12
CA GLU A 315 -15.88 -19.17 12.24
C GLU A 315 -14.95 -18.69 13.37
N SER A 316 -13.80 -18.11 13.02
CA SER A 316 -12.67 -17.96 13.96
C SER A 316 -12.40 -16.54 14.46
N LEU A 317 -12.77 -15.50 13.71
CA LEU A 317 -12.36 -14.11 13.99
C LEU A 317 -13.39 -13.31 14.79
N SER A 318 -12.97 -12.21 15.42
CA SER A 318 -13.91 -11.25 16.00
C SER A 318 -14.67 -10.46 14.91
N ASN A 319 -15.84 -9.89 15.24
CA ASN A 319 -16.59 -9.04 14.31
C ASN A 319 -15.76 -7.87 13.73
N PRO A 320 -14.95 -7.11 14.53
CA PRO A 320 -14.09 -6.07 13.96
C PRO A 320 -13.10 -6.60 12.93
N GLN A 321 -12.48 -7.75 13.19
CA GLN A 321 -11.51 -8.36 12.28
C GLN A 321 -12.18 -8.84 10.99
N MET A 322 -13.36 -9.45 11.09
CA MET A 322 -14.14 -9.86 9.92
C MET A 322 -14.54 -8.65 9.06
N LEU A 323 -15.04 -7.58 9.67
CA LEU A 323 -15.40 -6.35 8.94
C LEU A 323 -14.19 -5.66 8.30
N CYS A 324 -13.06 -5.61 9.01
CA CYS A 324 -11.79 -5.12 8.47
C CYS A 324 -11.35 -5.93 7.25
N PHE A 325 -11.40 -7.26 7.34
CA PHE A 325 -11.10 -8.15 6.22
C PHE A 325 -12.00 -7.86 5.02
N LEU A 326 -13.33 -7.79 5.21
CA LEU A 326 -14.28 -7.50 4.12
C LEU A 326 -14.03 -6.14 3.46
N GLY A 327 -13.68 -5.12 4.26
CA GLY A 327 -13.29 -3.80 3.74
C GLY A 327 -12.03 -3.87 2.86
N ASN A 328 -11.02 -4.61 3.30
CA ASN A 328 -9.79 -4.84 2.51
C ASN A 328 -10.10 -5.65 1.23
N SER A 329 -10.94 -6.69 1.32
CA SER A 329 -11.37 -7.47 0.15
C SER A 329 -12.04 -6.59 -0.91
N LEU A 330 -12.88 -5.63 -0.50
CA LEU A 330 -13.51 -4.70 -1.43
C LEU A 330 -12.49 -3.76 -2.08
N ARG A 331 -11.53 -3.27 -1.29
CA ARG A 331 -10.43 -2.45 -1.79
C ARG A 331 -9.61 -3.20 -2.84
N TYR A 332 -9.24 -4.46 -2.57
CA TYR A 332 -8.50 -5.31 -3.50
C TYR A 332 -9.29 -5.58 -4.77
N TRP A 333 -10.59 -5.87 -4.66
CA TRP A 333 -11.48 -6.01 -5.80
C TRP A 333 -11.48 -4.75 -6.67
N SER A 334 -11.57 -3.56 -6.07
CA SER A 334 -11.58 -2.29 -6.81
C SER A 334 -10.31 -2.05 -7.63
N HIS A 335 -9.18 -2.65 -7.27
CA HIS A 335 -7.94 -2.55 -8.05
C HIS A 335 -7.92 -3.41 -9.31
N ILE A 336 -8.73 -4.48 -9.35
CA ILE A 336 -8.74 -5.42 -10.46
C ILE A 336 -10.03 -5.43 -11.27
N ARG A 337 -11.16 -4.97 -10.71
CA ARG A 337 -12.50 -5.05 -11.32
C ARG A 337 -12.53 -4.61 -12.77
N ASP A 338 -11.99 -3.43 -13.07
CA ASP A 338 -12.05 -2.85 -14.42
C ASP A 338 -11.12 -3.56 -15.42
N LYS A 339 -10.27 -4.48 -14.94
CA LYS A 339 -9.36 -5.34 -15.73
C LYS A 339 -9.93 -6.74 -15.96
N MET A 340 -11.01 -7.09 -15.26
CA MET A 340 -11.69 -8.39 -15.39
C MET A 340 -12.64 -8.36 -16.58
N THR A 341 -12.80 -9.49 -17.25
CA THR A 341 -13.78 -9.65 -18.32
C THR A 341 -15.19 -9.45 -17.79
N PRO A 342 -16.03 -8.61 -18.42
CA PRO A 342 -17.45 -8.58 -18.09
C PRO A 342 -18.04 -9.94 -18.39
N GLY A 343 -18.58 -10.61 -17.37
CA GLY A 343 -19.38 -11.81 -17.62
C GLY A 343 -20.61 -11.41 -18.41
N GLU A 344 -20.80 -11.94 -19.62
CA GLU A 344 -22.13 -11.96 -20.20
C GLU A 344 -22.99 -12.89 -19.37
N SER A 345 -24.18 -12.45 -19.02
CA SER A 345 -25.19 -13.40 -18.60
C SER A 345 -26.55 -13.02 -19.14
N ASN A 346 -27.04 -13.88 -20.03
CA ASN A 346 -28.45 -14.15 -20.21
C ASN A 346 -29.01 -14.78 -18.90
N GLY A 347 -29.11 -14.00 -17.83
CA GLY A 347 -29.85 -14.36 -16.61
C GLY A 347 -29.08 -15.00 -15.45
N SER A 348 -27.76 -15.16 -15.50
CA SER A 348 -26.93 -15.67 -14.39
C SER A 348 -25.81 -14.69 -14.00
N ILE A 349 -26.13 -13.79 -13.08
CA ILE A 349 -25.36 -12.67 -12.55
C ILE A 349 -23.84 -12.71 -12.80
N PRO A 350 -23.26 -11.72 -13.51
CA PRO A 350 -21.80 -11.54 -13.53
C PRO A 350 -21.35 -11.45 -12.08
N MET A 351 -20.32 -12.18 -11.66
CA MET A 351 -19.87 -12.25 -10.27
C MET A 351 -19.68 -10.85 -9.65
N GLN A 352 -20.75 -10.29 -9.07
CA GLN A 352 -20.72 -8.98 -8.43
C GLN A 352 -20.19 -9.24 -7.03
N PHE A 353 -18.86 -9.42 -6.96
CA PHE A 353 -18.10 -9.62 -5.73
C PHE A 353 -18.44 -8.54 -4.70
N GLU A 354 -18.71 -7.32 -5.18
CA GLU A 354 -19.26 -6.19 -4.43
C GLU A 354 -20.57 -6.54 -3.70
N ASN A 355 -21.53 -7.22 -4.35
CA ASN A 355 -22.78 -7.63 -3.68
C ASN A 355 -22.52 -8.58 -2.52
N GLN A 356 -21.63 -9.57 -2.72
CA GLN A 356 -21.33 -10.56 -1.68
C GLN A 356 -20.72 -9.88 -0.46
N LEU A 357 -19.76 -8.98 -0.69
CA LEU A 357 -19.11 -8.21 0.37
C LEU A 357 -20.08 -7.26 1.08
N MET A 358 -20.96 -6.59 0.33
CA MET A 358 -21.97 -5.69 0.87
C MET A 358 -22.94 -6.43 1.81
N ILE A 359 -23.45 -7.59 1.40
CA ILE A 359 -24.32 -8.43 2.23
C ILE A 359 -23.62 -8.82 3.53
N LEU A 360 -22.36 -9.24 3.44
CA LEU A 360 -21.58 -9.64 4.61
C LEU A 360 -21.26 -8.45 5.54
N GLN A 361 -20.93 -7.27 5.00
CA GLN A 361 -20.67 -6.07 5.80
C GLN A 361 -21.92 -5.57 6.53
N LEU A 362 -23.11 -5.70 5.92
CA LEU A 362 -24.39 -5.28 6.51
C LEU A 362 -25.05 -6.36 7.37
N LEU A 363 -24.51 -7.58 7.40
CA LEU A 363 -25.05 -8.67 8.19
C LEU A 363 -25.23 -8.32 9.68
N PRO A 364 -24.26 -7.68 10.38
CA PRO A 364 -24.46 -7.29 11.77
C PRO A 364 -25.64 -6.34 11.99
N VAL A 365 -25.86 -5.42 11.04
CA VAL A 365 -26.99 -4.48 11.07
C VAL A 365 -28.29 -5.25 10.92
N ALA A 366 -28.41 -6.09 9.90
CA ALA A 366 -29.60 -6.90 9.66
C ALA A 366 -29.94 -7.80 10.86
N MET A 367 -28.93 -8.44 11.45
CA MET A 367 -29.10 -9.33 12.60
C MET A 367 -29.59 -8.61 13.86
N ILE A 368 -29.03 -7.43 14.15
CA ILE A 368 -29.42 -6.64 15.31
C ILE A 368 -30.82 -6.04 15.10
N SER A 369 -31.12 -5.52 13.92
CA SER A 369 -32.44 -4.97 13.63
C SER A 369 -33.53 -6.03 13.72
N MET A 370 -33.30 -7.23 13.16
CA MET A 370 -34.22 -8.35 13.32
C MET A 370 -34.44 -8.71 14.80
N ARG A 371 -33.41 -8.65 15.64
CA ARG A 371 -33.53 -8.99 17.07
C ARG A 371 -34.21 -7.91 17.91
N LEU A 372 -33.86 -6.63 17.70
CA LEU A 372 -34.29 -5.52 18.57
C LEU A 372 -35.60 -4.87 18.12
N ILE A 373 -35.85 -4.83 16.82
CA ILE A 373 -36.99 -4.11 16.24
C ILE A 373 -38.15 -5.08 16.00
N ASN A 374 -37.86 -6.37 15.71
CA ASN A 374 -38.89 -7.38 15.40
C ASN A 374 -38.67 -8.72 16.13
N PRO A 375 -38.85 -8.78 17.48
CA PRO A 375 -38.61 -9.99 18.26
C PRO A 375 -39.56 -11.16 17.94
N ASN A 376 -40.69 -10.92 17.27
CA ASN A 376 -41.61 -11.94 16.76
C ASN A 376 -41.61 -11.96 15.22
N PRO A 377 -40.88 -12.87 14.56
CA PRO A 377 -40.88 -12.98 13.10
C PRO A 377 -42.25 -13.36 12.52
N ASP A 378 -43.13 -13.98 13.32
CA ASP A 378 -44.47 -14.36 12.88
C ASP A 378 -45.41 -13.15 12.66
N ASN A 379 -45.12 -11.98 13.25
CA ASN A 379 -45.88 -10.75 13.00
C ASN A 379 -45.52 -10.06 11.67
N LEU A 380 -44.48 -10.52 10.97
CA LEU A 380 -44.12 -10.08 9.62
C LEU A 380 -44.87 -10.84 8.52
N SER A 381 -45.65 -11.87 8.88
CA SER A 381 -46.40 -12.73 7.96
C SER A 381 -47.65 -12.07 7.33
N GLY A 382 -47.81 -10.76 7.46
CA GLY A 382 -48.84 -9.99 6.78
C GLY A 382 -48.30 -9.24 5.56
N ASN A 383 -48.25 -9.88 4.39
CA ASN A 383 -48.16 -9.27 3.05
C ASN A 383 -47.15 -8.10 2.87
N ASP A 384 -45.85 -8.31 3.08
CA ASP A 384 -44.82 -7.37 2.59
C ASP A 384 -44.18 -7.91 1.30
N ASP A 385 -45.00 -8.01 0.23
CA ASP A 385 -44.59 -8.50 -1.10
C ASP A 385 -43.33 -7.78 -1.62
N ILE A 386 -43.17 -6.51 -1.27
CA ILE A 386 -42.04 -5.68 -1.66
C ILE A 386 -40.75 -6.17 -0.98
N ARG A 387 -40.82 -6.48 0.33
CA ARG A 387 -39.69 -7.05 1.08
C ARG A 387 -39.33 -8.44 0.58
N ASP A 388 -40.31 -9.28 0.26
CA ASP A 388 -40.08 -10.62 -0.30
C ASP A 388 -39.46 -10.56 -1.70
N MET A 389 -39.92 -9.64 -2.56
CA MET A 389 -39.30 -9.36 -3.85
C MET A 389 -37.84 -8.90 -3.69
N PHE A 390 -37.57 -8.04 -2.69
CA PHE A 390 -36.22 -7.57 -2.40
C PHE A 390 -35.30 -8.72 -1.93
N PHE A 391 -35.71 -9.52 -0.95
CA PHE A 391 -34.89 -10.67 -0.49
C PHE A 391 -34.70 -11.70 -1.59
N THR A 392 -35.73 -11.96 -2.41
CA THR A 392 -35.60 -12.83 -3.59
C THR A 392 -34.55 -12.30 -4.56
N LYS A 393 -34.51 -10.98 -4.80
CA LYS A 393 -33.47 -10.34 -5.62
C LYS A 393 -32.08 -10.51 -5.01
N ILE A 394 -31.93 -10.32 -3.69
CA ILE A 394 -30.65 -10.53 -2.99
C ILE A 394 -30.18 -11.98 -3.12
N ILE A 395 -31.07 -12.96 -2.92
CA ILE A 395 -30.76 -14.38 -3.03
C ILE A 395 -30.36 -14.74 -4.45
N LYS A 396 -31.12 -14.31 -5.45
CA LYS A 396 -30.78 -14.51 -6.86
C LYS A 396 -29.40 -13.96 -7.17
N ASN A 397 -29.07 -12.75 -6.69
CA ASN A 397 -27.81 -12.07 -6.97
C ASN A 397 -26.62 -12.51 -6.09
N SER A 398 -26.78 -13.56 -5.30
CA SER A 398 -25.78 -14.04 -4.34
C SER A 398 -25.25 -15.42 -4.67
N LEU A 399 -23.96 -15.64 -4.38
CA LEU A 399 -23.36 -16.96 -4.52
C LEU A 399 -23.81 -17.87 -3.35
N PRO A 400 -24.06 -19.17 -3.58
CA PRO A 400 -24.42 -20.10 -2.52
C PRO A 400 -23.42 -20.10 -1.34
N ASN A 401 -22.13 -19.96 -1.63
CA ASN A 401 -21.08 -19.88 -0.61
C ASN A 401 -21.19 -18.63 0.28
N THR A 402 -21.70 -17.51 -0.24
CA THR A 402 -21.93 -16.31 0.57
C THR A 402 -22.96 -16.60 1.65
N PHE A 403 -24.03 -17.33 1.32
CA PHE A 403 -25.00 -17.75 2.32
C PHE A 403 -24.43 -18.72 3.35
N ARG A 404 -23.52 -19.62 2.95
CA ARG A 404 -22.79 -20.46 3.92
C ARG A 404 -22.01 -19.61 4.93
N VAL A 405 -21.29 -18.59 4.46
CA VAL A 405 -20.62 -17.61 5.35
C VAL A 405 -21.64 -16.90 6.24
N VAL A 406 -22.76 -16.42 5.69
CA VAL A 406 -23.83 -15.77 6.45
C VAL A 406 -24.34 -16.67 7.56
N TYR A 407 -24.65 -17.95 7.28
CA TYR A 407 -25.14 -18.88 8.29
C TYR A 407 -24.10 -19.16 9.39
N LYS A 408 -22.84 -19.40 9.00
CA LYS A 408 -21.73 -19.63 9.94
C LYS A 408 -21.49 -18.42 10.84
N TRP A 409 -21.47 -17.22 10.26
CA TRP A 409 -21.30 -15.99 11.03
C TRP A 409 -22.53 -15.74 11.90
N LYS A 410 -23.75 -15.87 11.34
CA LYS A 410 -25.05 -15.74 12.04
C LYS A 410 -25.12 -16.60 13.30
N ALA A 411 -24.64 -17.84 13.25
CA ALA A 411 -24.64 -18.75 14.40
C ALA A 411 -23.92 -18.20 15.64
N ARG A 412 -23.08 -17.16 15.49
CA ARG A 412 -22.34 -16.52 16.59
C ARG A 412 -23.07 -15.32 17.21
N PHE A 413 -24.08 -14.80 16.54
CA PHE A 413 -24.85 -13.63 16.99
C PHE A 413 -25.74 -13.84 18.24
N PRO A 414 -26.28 -15.04 18.53
CA PRO A 414 -27.07 -15.23 19.76
C PRO A 414 -26.30 -14.84 21.04
N ASN A 415 -24.97 -14.98 21.03
CA ASN A 415 -24.12 -14.85 22.22
C ASN A 415 -23.18 -13.62 22.23
N GLN A 416 -23.08 -12.83 21.14
CA GLN A 416 -21.96 -11.87 20.95
C GLN A 416 -22.34 -10.47 20.44
N THR A 417 -23.60 -10.18 20.07
CA THR A 417 -23.90 -8.91 19.40
C THR A 417 -24.35 -7.79 20.32
N SER A 418 -23.64 -6.67 20.23
CA SER A 418 -23.98 -5.37 20.82
C SER A 418 -24.37 -4.38 19.72
N PHE A 419 -25.12 -3.33 20.05
CA PHE A 419 -25.37 -2.21 19.12
C PHE A 419 -24.06 -1.63 18.51
N SER A 420 -22.94 -1.78 19.24
CA SER A 420 -21.60 -1.43 18.75
C SER A 420 -21.21 -2.18 17.47
N ASP A 421 -21.57 -3.46 17.35
CA ASP A 421 -21.26 -4.28 16.17
C ASP A 421 -22.03 -3.82 14.93
N ALA A 422 -23.32 -3.49 15.07
CA ALA A 422 -24.11 -2.88 13.98
C ALA A 422 -23.55 -1.52 13.58
N SER A 423 -23.24 -0.67 14.56
CA SER A 423 -22.62 0.64 14.31
C SER A 423 -21.28 0.50 13.57
N MET A 424 -20.47 -0.49 13.96
CA MET A 424 -19.20 -0.80 13.30
C MET A 424 -19.41 -1.31 11.88
N GLY A 425 -20.37 -2.21 11.64
CA GLY A 425 -20.74 -2.67 10.29
C GLY A 425 -21.11 -1.50 9.37
N LEU A 426 -21.96 -0.58 9.84
CA LEU A 426 -22.30 0.65 9.12
C LEU A 426 -21.08 1.53 8.88
N LYS A 427 -20.22 1.73 9.88
CA LYS A 427 -18.99 2.52 9.71
C LYS A 427 -18.10 1.93 8.62
N TYR A 428 -17.81 0.63 8.65
CA TYR A 428 -16.98 -0.02 7.63
C TYR A 428 -17.62 0.06 6.25
N PHE A 429 -18.93 -0.14 6.14
CA PHE A 429 -19.67 0.04 4.88
C PHE A 429 -19.52 1.47 4.33
N LEU A 430 -19.74 2.49 5.17
CA LEU A 430 -19.60 3.90 4.78
C LEU A 430 -18.17 4.28 4.39
N HIS A 431 -17.15 3.76 5.07
CA HIS A 431 -15.75 3.97 4.70
C HIS A 431 -15.41 3.31 3.36
N SER A 432 -16.12 2.23 3.03
CA SER A 432 -15.89 1.44 1.81
C SER A 432 -16.73 1.94 0.61
N LYS A 433 -17.59 2.95 0.81
CA LYS A 433 -18.58 3.41 -0.19
C LYS A 433 -18.00 3.76 -1.56
N GLN A 434 -16.77 4.30 -1.59
CA GLN A 434 -16.09 4.71 -2.82
C GLN A 434 -15.73 3.54 -3.74
N HIS A 435 -15.75 2.30 -3.23
CA HIS A 435 -15.42 1.10 -3.98
C HIS A 435 -16.67 0.34 -4.47
N TYR A 436 -17.87 0.80 -4.12
CA TYR A 436 -19.12 0.22 -4.60
C TYR A 436 -19.58 0.88 -5.89
N SER A 437 -20.11 0.09 -6.82
CA SER A 437 -20.91 0.61 -7.93
C SER A 437 -22.23 1.24 -7.43
N ARG A 438 -22.82 2.10 -8.26
CA ARG A 438 -24.08 2.79 -7.96
C ARG A 438 -25.21 1.80 -7.64
N ASP A 439 -25.27 0.68 -8.36
CA ASP A 439 -26.31 -0.34 -8.18
C ASP A 439 -26.18 -1.07 -6.85
N VAL A 440 -24.95 -1.37 -6.42
CA VAL A 440 -24.67 -1.99 -5.12
C VAL A 440 -25.01 -1.02 -4.00
N ALA A 441 -24.67 0.26 -4.15
CA ALA A 441 -25.01 1.30 -3.18
C ALA A 441 -26.52 1.47 -3.02
N ASN A 442 -27.29 1.44 -4.12
CA ASN A 442 -28.75 1.46 -4.08
C ASN A 442 -29.32 0.22 -3.38
N THR A 443 -28.74 -0.96 -3.66
CA THR A 443 -29.14 -2.22 -3.03
C THR A 443 -28.87 -2.23 -1.53
N ALA A 444 -27.72 -1.70 -1.10
CA ALA A 444 -27.39 -1.52 0.31
C ALA A 444 -28.35 -0.55 1.02
N PHE A 445 -28.70 0.56 0.38
CA PHE A 445 -29.68 1.51 0.91
C PHE A 445 -31.06 0.86 1.09
N GLN A 446 -31.52 0.11 0.08
CA GLN A 446 -32.74 -0.69 0.17
C GLN A 446 -32.68 -1.71 1.32
N MET A 447 -31.55 -2.42 1.47
CA MET A 447 -31.35 -3.37 2.56
C MET A 447 -31.50 -2.70 3.93
N LEU A 448 -30.93 -1.50 4.11
CA LEU A 448 -31.06 -0.75 5.34
C LEU A 448 -32.51 -0.32 5.60
N LEU A 449 -33.25 0.14 4.58
CA LEU A 449 -34.66 0.51 4.72
C LEU A 449 -35.52 -0.69 5.16
N TYR A 450 -35.35 -1.85 4.52
CA TYR A 450 -36.16 -3.03 4.84
C TYR A 450 -35.74 -3.74 6.14
N THR A 451 -34.51 -3.55 6.60
CA THR A 451 -34.05 -4.15 7.86
C THR A 451 -34.30 -3.26 9.07
N LEU A 452 -34.31 -1.94 8.93
CA LEU A 452 -34.51 -0.98 10.03
C LEU A 452 -35.98 -0.54 10.21
N ARG A 453 -36.86 -0.89 9.27
CA ARG A 453 -38.31 -0.68 9.36
C ARG A 453 -38.97 -1.85 10.06
#